data_AF-A0A2S9GG46-F1
#
_entry.id   AF-A0A2S9GG46-F1
#
_cell.length_a   1.000
_cell.length_b   1.000
_cell.length_c   1.000
_cell.angle_alpha   90.00
_cell.angle_beta   90.00
_cell.angle_gamma   90.00
#
_symmetry.space_group_name_H-M   'P 1'
#
loop_
_entity.id
_entity.type
_entity.pdbx_description
1 polymer ?
#
loop_
_entity_poly.entity_id
_entity_poly.type
_entity_poly.pdbx_seq_one_letter_code
_entity_poly.pdbx_strand_id
1 'polypeptide(L)'
;AWRFTVEDNGIGIAEVHRERIFLMFKRLHGRSEYPGTGIGLALCHKIVTRLGGRIWLDGDAERGSTFHFTLPDAELAKELIPSG
;
A
#
# COMPACT_ATOMS: atom_id res chain seq x y z
N ALA A 1 -9.55 7.76 -13.64
CA ALA A 1 -8.79 7.23 -12.49
C ALA A 1 -7.32 7.16 -12.87
N TRP A 2 -6.44 7.59 -11.96
CA TRP A 2 -4.99 7.59 -12.13
C TRP A 2 -4.39 6.31 -11.53
N ARG A 3 -3.35 5.75 -12.16
CA ARG A 3 -2.54 4.65 -11.60
C ARG A 3 -1.16 5.16 -11.25
N PHE A 4 -0.72 4.85 -10.04
CA PHE A 4 0.61 5.15 -9.54
C PHE A 4 1.38 3.85 -9.32
N THR A 5 2.70 3.91 -9.53
CA THR A 5 3.64 2.80 -9.27
C THR A 5 4.77 3.34 -8.40
N VAL A 6 5.11 2.61 -7.34
CA VAL A 6 6.24 2.91 -6.46
C VAL A 6 7.11 1.66 -6.39
N GLU A 7 8.37 1.81 -6.77
CA GLU A 7 9.36 0.73 -6.81
C GLU A 7 10.45 1.02 -5.79
N ASP A 8 10.82 -0.01 -5.03
CA ASP A 8 12.00 -0.02 -4.19
C ASP A 8 12.96 -1.15 -4.61
N ASN A 9 14.20 -1.05 -4.16
CA ASN A 9 15.26 -2.03 -4.36
C ASN A 9 15.59 -2.79 -3.06
N GLY A 10 14.61 -2.94 -2.16
CA GLY A 10 14.76 -3.61 -0.88
C GLY A 10 14.81 -5.14 -1.01
N ILE A 11 14.61 -5.81 0.13
CA ILE A 11 14.60 -7.28 0.23
C ILE A 11 13.32 -7.94 -0.32
N GLY A 12 12.40 -7.13 -0.84
CA GLY A 12 11.10 -7.55 -1.35
C GLY A 12 10.15 -8.16 -0.31
N ILE A 13 9.02 -8.65 -0.80
CA ILE A 13 7.95 -9.24 0.04
C ILE A 13 7.53 -10.58 -0.54
N ALA A 14 7.75 -11.65 0.24
CA ALA A 14 7.34 -13.00 -0.10
C ALA A 14 5.83 -13.08 -0.39
N GLU A 15 5.45 -13.93 -1.35
CA GLU A 15 4.07 -14.03 -1.84
C GLU A 15 3.05 -14.30 -0.72
N VAL A 16 3.38 -15.19 0.22
CA VAL A 16 2.59 -15.53 1.42
C VAL A 16 2.29 -14.33 2.34
N HIS A 17 3.00 -13.22 2.17
CA HIS A 17 2.85 -12.02 2.98
C HIS A 17 2.13 -10.88 2.26
N ARG A 18 1.93 -10.93 0.94
CA ARG A 18 1.47 -9.80 0.12
C ARG A 18 0.10 -9.25 0.49
N GLU A 19 -0.81 -10.09 0.97
CA GLU A 19 -2.10 -9.61 1.47
C GLU A 19 -2.02 -9.13 2.92
N ARG A 20 -1.15 -9.78 3.72
CA ARG A 20 -1.03 -9.53 5.16
C ARG A 20 -0.34 -8.22 5.49
N ILE A 21 0.49 -7.68 4.60
CA ILE A 21 1.18 -6.40 4.79
C ILE A 21 0.23 -5.19 4.87
N PHE A 22 -1.01 -5.33 4.38
CA PHE A 22 -2.04 -4.29 4.48
C PHE A 22 -2.81 -4.31 5.81
N LEU A 23 -2.61 -5.34 6.64
CA LEU A 23 -3.25 -5.43 7.96
C LEU A 23 -2.53 -4.55 8.98
N MET A 24 -3.31 -3.82 9.80
CA MET A 24 -2.74 -3.01 10.88
C MET A 24 -1.93 -3.86 11.86
N PHE A 25 -0.80 -3.31 12.30
CA PHE A 25 0.10 -3.90 13.32
C PHE A 25 0.76 -5.24 12.94
N LYS A 26 0.67 -5.68 11.68
CA LYS A 26 1.44 -6.82 11.19
C LYS A 26 2.81 -6.35 10.69
N ARG A 27 3.86 -6.77 11.37
CA ARG A 27 5.26 -6.59 10.95
C ARG A 27 5.78 -7.89 10.35
N LEU A 28 6.55 -7.79 9.27
CA LEU A 28 7.29 -8.94 8.71
C LEU A 28 8.60 -9.20 9.44
N HIS A 29 9.27 -8.14 9.90
CA HIS A 29 10.57 -8.21 10.58
C HIS A 29 10.48 -7.77 12.04
N GLY A 30 11.31 -8.39 12.88
CA GLY A 30 11.38 -8.18 14.32
C GLY A 30 11.67 -6.72 14.69
N ARG A 31 11.29 -6.34 15.92
CA ARG A 31 11.42 -4.95 16.43
C ARG A 31 12.87 -4.44 16.43
N SER A 32 13.83 -5.35 16.41
CA SER A 32 15.28 -5.10 16.40
C SER A 32 15.87 -4.83 15.00
N GLU A 33 15.17 -5.19 13.93
CA GLU A 33 15.76 -5.25 12.58
C GLU A 33 15.45 -4.00 11.75
N TYR A 34 14.26 -3.39 11.96
CA TYR A 34 13.87 -2.13 11.32
C TYR A 34 13.02 -1.24 12.26
N PRO A 35 13.31 0.07 12.37
CA PRO A 35 12.49 1.01 13.13
C PRO A 35 11.14 1.24 12.42
N GLY A 36 10.04 1.24 13.18
CA GLY A 36 8.71 1.51 12.63
C GLY A 36 7.55 0.87 13.40
N THR A 37 6.37 1.47 13.28
CA THR A 37 5.12 1.00 13.91
C THR A 37 4.37 -0.03 13.05
N GLY A 38 4.77 -0.21 11.78
CA GLY A 38 4.04 -1.08 10.84
C GLY A 38 2.69 -0.52 10.41
N ILE A 39 2.47 0.79 10.54
CA ILE A 39 1.17 1.44 10.25
C ILE A 39 1.11 1.96 8.82
N GLY A 40 2.25 2.28 8.19
CA GLY A 40 2.31 3.00 6.91
C GLY A 40 1.46 2.37 5.81
N LEU A 41 1.68 1.09 5.50
CA LEU A 41 0.97 0.44 4.39
C LEU A 41 -0.51 0.19 4.70
N ALA A 42 -0.86 -0.07 5.97
CA ALA A 42 -2.25 -0.16 6.40
C ALA A 42 -2.99 1.19 6.26
N LEU A 43 -2.31 2.31 6.52
CA LEU A 43 -2.84 3.65 6.30
C LEU A 43 -3.02 3.92 4.80
N CYS A 44 -2.04 3.58 3.96
CA CYS A 44 -2.16 3.69 2.50
C CYS A 44 -3.38 2.91 1.99
N HIS A 45 -3.55 1.66 2.42
CA HIS A 45 -4.71 0.85 2.08
C HIS A 45 -6.02 1.52 2.48
N LYS A 46 -6.12 2.02 3.73
CA LYS A 46 -7.32 2.73 4.21
C LYS A 46 -7.64 3.98 3.38
N ILE A 47 -6.64 4.77 3.02
CA ILE A 47 -6.82 5.99 2.21
C ILE A 47 -7.30 5.63 0.80
N VAL A 48 -6.58 4.73 0.12
CA VAL A 48 -6.87 4.33 -1.26
C VAL A 48 -8.27 3.71 -1.35
N THR A 49 -8.62 2.79 -0.45
CA THR A 49 -9.95 2.15 -0.44
C THR A 49 -11.07 3.14 -0.10
N ARG A 50 -10.85 4.08 0.83
CA ARG A 50 -11.83 5.15 1.13
C ARG A 50 -12.11 6.04 -0.08
N LEU A 51 -11.12 6.24 -0.94
CA LEU A 51 -11.25 6.99 -2.18
C LEU A 51 -11.82 6.15 -3.34
N GLY A 52 -12.25 4.90 -3.10
CA GLY A 52 -12.75 4.00 -4.15
C GLY A 52 -11.67 3.42 -5.06
N GLY A 53 -10.40 3.57 -4.68
CA GLY A 53 -9.25 3.01 -5.37
C GLY A 53 -8.88 1.60 -4.89
N ARG A 54 -7.85 1.04 -5.53
CA ARG A 54 -7.24 -0.26 -5.18
C ARG A 54 -5.75 -0.07 -4.95
N ILE A 55 -5.17 -0.78 -3.97
CA ILE A 55 -3.72 -0.92 -3.77
C ILE A 55 -3.33 -2.40 -3.83
N TRP A 56 -2.21 -2.72 -4.46
CA TRP A 56 -1.68 -4.08 -4.54
C TRP A 56 -0.16 -4.07 -4.73
N LEU A 57 0.46 -5.24 -4.60
CA LEU A 57 1.88 -5.44 -4.80
C LEU A 57 2.09 -6.38 -6.00
N ASP A 58 2.88 -5.95 -6.97
CA ASP A 58 3.44 -6.78 -8.03
C ASP A 58 4.94 -7.01 -7.77
N GLY A 59 5.55 -7.97 -8.45
CA GLY A 59 7.01 -8.18 -8.43
C GLY A 59 7.48 -9.50 -7.84
N ASP A 60 8.81 -9.70 -7.85
CA ASP A 60 9.51 -10.85 -7.28
C ASP A 60 10.15 -10.43 -5.96
N ALA A 61 10.05 -11.27 -4.92
CA ALA A 61 10.60 -10.97 -3.61
C ALA A 61 12.12 -10.73 -3.64
N GLU A 62 12.83 -11.20 -4.67
CA GLU A 62 14.30 -11.07 -4.75
C GLU A 62 14.81 -9.74 -5.34
N ARG A 63 13.94 -8.85 -5.83
CA ARG A 63 14.36 -7.60 -6.51
C ARG A 63 13.79 -6.30 -5.91
N GLY A 64 13.28 -6.37 -4.69
CA GLY A 64 12.55 -5.27 -4.06
C GLY A 64 11.04 -5.42 -4.21
N SER A 65 10.31 -4.33 -4.05
CA SER A 65 8.85 -4.34 -4.05
C SER A 65 8.30 -3.33 -5.05
N THR A 66 7.30 -3.72 -5.84
CA THR A 66 6.56 -2.82 -6.74
C THR A 66 5.13 -2.66 -6.24
N PHE A 67 4.83 -1.53 -5.62
CA PHE A 67 3.47 -1.19 -5.19
C PHE A 67 2.74 -0.43 -6.27
N HIS A 68 1.48 -0.80 -6.49
CA HIS A 68 0.58 -0.07 -7.36
C HIS A 68 -0.64 0.39 -6.58
N PHE A 69 -1.14 1.58 -6.92
CA PHE A 69 -2.45 2.01 -6.45
C PHE A 69 -3.18 2.88 -7.46
N THR A 70 -4.50 2.88 -7.37
CA THR A 70 -5.37 3.76 -8.15
C THR A 70 -5.99 4.84 -7.27
N LEU A 71 -6.15 6.03 -7.82
CA LEU A 71 -6.97 7.09 -7.24
C LEU A 71 -7.99 7.57 -8.29
N PRO A 72 -9.19 8.00 -7.86
CA PRO A 72 -10.14 8.64 -8.76
C PRO A 72 -9.52 9.91 -9.36
N ASP A 73 -10.10 10.36 -10.48
CA ASP A 73 -9.80 11.72 -10.94
C ASP A 73 -10.31 12.75 -9.89
N ALA A 74 -9.78 13.97 -9.91
CA ALA A 74 -10.05 14.94 -8.86
C ALA A 74 -11.52 15.39 -8.80
N GLU A 75 -12.24 15.37 -9.93
CA GLU A 75 -13.68 15.67 -9.96
C GLU A 75 -14.49 14.50 -9.39
N LEU A 76 -14.18 13.26 -9.77
CA LEU A 76 -14.79 12.06 -9.21
C LEU A 76 -14.53 11.92 -7.70
N ALA A 77 -13.37 12.38 -7.22
CA ALA A 77 -13.04 12.36 -5.80
C ALA A 77 -13.95 13.28 -4.95
N LYS A 78 -14.36 14.43 -5.51
CA LYS A 78 -15.27 15.39 -4.84
C LYS A 78 -16.69 14.81 -4.72
N GLU A 79 -17.13 14.02 -5.69
CA GLU A 79 -18.41 13.33 -5.64
C GLU A 79 -18.42 12.18 -4.61
N LEU A 80 -17.32 11.43 -4.52
CA LEU A 80 -17.19 10.28 -3.62
C LEU A 80 -16.94 10.66 -2.15
N ILE A 81 -16.33 11.82 -1.90
CA ILE A 81 -16.12 12.37 -0.55
C ILE A 81 -16.64 13.80 -0.54
N PRO A 82 -17.93 14.01 -0.25
CA PRO A 82 -18.46 15.35 -0.06
C PRO A 82 -17.70 16.02 1.07
N SER A 83 -17.06 17.16 0.77
CA SER A 83 -16.57 18.07 1.79
C SER A 83 -17.78 18.55 2.58
N GLY A 84 -17.97 17.99 3.77
CA GLY A 84 -18.93 18.48 4.76
C GLY A 84 -18.56 19.88 5.24
#